data_AF-A0A397UJZ6-F1
#
_entry.id   AF-A0A397UJZ6-F1
#
_cell.length_a   1.000
_cell.length_b   1.000
_cell.length_c   1.000
_cell.angle_alpha   90.00
_cell.angle_beta   90.00
_cell.angle_gamma   90.00
#
_symmetry.space_group_name_H-M   'P 1'
#
loop_
_entity.id
_entity.type
_entity.pdbx_description
1 polymer ?
#
loop_
_entity_poly.entity_id
_entity_poly.type
_entity_poly.pdbx_seq_one_letter_code
_entity_poly.pdbx_strand_id
1 'polypeptide(L)'
;MLQWLHLQFNRIYHKSFQNDKLQKLQEWCNNIVAKYPDKVFESSDFTILQENALVSLISQDDLQMEEVTIWNHVVEWEIAQNPGLPSDFKT
;
A
#
# COMPACT_ATOMS: atom_id res chain seq x y z
N MET A 1 -12.78 -2.71 -19.86
CA MET A 1 -11.52 -3.39 -19.47
C MET A 1 -10.67 -2.51 -18.55
N LEU A 2 -10.24 -1.31 -18.99
CA LEU A 2 -9.48 -0.35 -18.17
C LEU A 2 -10.19 0.08 -16.86
N GLN A 3 -11.49 0.38 -16.93
CA GLN A 3 -12.27 0.81 -15.76
C GLN A 3 -12.45 -0.28 -14.70
N TRP A 4 -12.57 -1.54 -15.13
CA TRP A 4 -12.62 -2.67 -14.20
C TRP A 4 -11.30 -2.82 -13.45
N LEU A 5 -10.17 -2.75 -14.18
CA LEU A 5 -8.86 -2.88 -13.58
C LEU A 5 -8.61 -1.79 -12.54
N HIS A 6 -9.01 -0.56 -12.84
CA HIS A 6 -8.90 0.57 -11.91
C HIS A 6 -9.67 0.33 -10.61
N LEU A 7 -10.89 -0.22 -10.68
CA LEU A 7 -11.71 -0.52 -9.50
C LEU A 7 -11.22 -1.75 -8.72
N GLN A 8 -10.53 -2.68 -9.37
CA GLN A 8 -10.06 -3.92 -8.74
C GLN A 8 -8.59 -3.89 -8.36
N PHE A 9 -7.86 -2.81 -8.66
CA PHE A 9 -6.41 -2.77 -8.51
C PHE A 9 -5.96 -3.10 -7.09
N ASN A 10 -6.56 -2.47 -6.07
CA ASN A 10 -6.21 -2.75 -4.67
C ASN A 10 -6.45 -4.21 -4.31
N ARG A 11 -7.59 -4.78 -4.71
CA ARG A 11 -7.84 -6.21 -4.50
C ARG A 11 -6.79 -7.10 -5.16
N ILE A 12 -6.35 -6.76 -6.37
CA ILE A 12 -5.29 -7.49 -7.08
C ILE A 12 -3.95 -7.32 -6.34
N TYR A 13 -3.64 -6.12 -5.89
CA TYR A 13 -2.45 -5.80 -5.08
C TYR A 13 -2.42 -6.63 -3.79
N HIS A 14 -3.47 -6.58 -2.97
CA HIS A 14 -3.56 -7.39 -1.76
C HIS A 14 -3.44 -8.89 -2.06
N LYS A 15 -4.09 -9.38 -3.12
CA LYS A 15 -4.05 -10.80 -3.49
C LYS A 15 -2.69 -11.25 -4.00
N SER A 16 -1.93 -10.38 -4.68
CA SER A 16 -0.60 -10.72 -5.17
C SER A 16 0.38 -10.95 -4.02
N PHE A 17 0.27 -10.19 -2.94
CA PHE A 17 1.14 -10.32 -1.76
C PHE A 17 0.70 -11.39 -0.76
N GLN A 18 -0.52 -11.93 -0.89
CA GLN A 18 -0.96 -13.12 -0.13
C GLN A 18 -0.26 -14.42 -0.55
N ASN A 19 0.46 -14.42 -1.68
CA ASN A 19 1.13 -15.60 -2.20
C ASN A 19 2.47 -15.23 -2.84
N ASP A 20 3.56 -15.59 -2.19
CA ASP A 20 4.94 -15.29 -2.61
C ASP A 20 5.32 -15.92 -3.97
N LYS A 21 4.51 -16.84 -4.51
CA LYS A 21 4.72 -17.40 -5.86
C LYS A 21 4.24 -16.46 -6.97
N LEU A 22 3.56 -15.36 -6.66
CA LEU A 22 3.00 -14.41 -7.62
C LEU A 22 3.94 -13.22 -7.92
N GLN A 23 5.26 -13.44 -7.89
CA GLN A 23 6.28 -12.39 -8.05
C GLN A 23 6.06 -11.51 -9.29
N LYS A 24 5.78 -12.10 -10.46
CA LYS A 24 5.51 -11.32 -11.68
C LYS A 24 4.29 -10.40 -11.56
N LEU A 25 3.28 -10.82 -10.80
CA LEU A 25 2.11 -9.98 -10.54
C LEU A 25 2.44 -8.88 -9.51
N GLN A 26 3.25 -9.19 -8.49
CA GLN A 26 3.75 -8.20 -7.54
C GLN A 26 4.60 -7.13 -8.24
N GLU A 27 5.52 -7.52 -9.13
CA GLU A 27 6.32 -6.61 -9.96
C GLU A 27 5.44 -5.75 -10.87
N TRP A 28 4.46 -6.35 -11.54
CA TRP A 28 3.51 -5.61 -12.38
C TRP A 28 2.70 -4.59 -11.57
N CYS A 29 2.23 -5.00 -10.39
CA CYS A 29 1.55 -4.13 -9.44
C CYS A 29 2.46 -2.97 -9.01
N ASN A 30 3.67 -3.24 -8.55
CA ASN A 30 4.62 -2.22 -8.10
C ASN A 30 4.92 -1.20 -9.20
N ASN A 31 5.14 -1.64 -10.45
CA ASN A 31 5.32 -0.74 -11.59
C ASN A 31 4.14 0.22 -11.83
N ILE A 32 2.92 -0.16 -11.45
CA ILE A 32 1.75 0.72 -11.51
C ILE A 32 1.74 1.67 -10.32
N VAL A 33 2.03 1.18 -9.12
CA VAL A 33 2.04 1.99 -7.90
C VAL A 33 3.15 3.04 -7.92
N ALA A 34 4.32 2.74 -8.47
CA ALA A 34 5.37 3.72 -8.72
C ALA A 34 4.86 4.98 -9.44
N LYS A 35 4.01 4.78 -10.47
CA LYS A 35 3.45 5.87 -11.28
C LYS A 35 2.20 6.52 -10.67
N TYR A 36 1.42 5.73 -9.93
CA TYR A 36 0.12 6.11 -9.38
C TYR A 36 0.00 5.61 -7.93
N PRO A 37 0.81 6.17 -7.01
CA PRO A 37 0.84 5.73 -5.61
C PRO A 37 -0.52 5.92 -4.93
N ASP A 38 -1.27 6.95 -5.35
CA ASP A 38 -2.64 7.27 -4.92
C ASP A 38 -3.59 6.07 -5.00
N LYS A 39 -3.36 5.14 -5.93
CA LYS A 39 -4.22 3.95 -6.08
C LYS A 39 -4.26 3.12 -4.82
N VAL A 40 -3.11 2.99 -4.14
CA VAL A 40 -2.96 2.14 -2.95
C VAL A 40 -3.03 2.97 -1.67
N PHE A 41 -2.25 4.06 -1.59
CA PHE A 41 -2.14 4.86 -0.37
C PHE A 41 -3.47 5.52 0.03
N GLU A 42 -4.24 6.03 -0.93
CA GLU A 42 -5.54 6.68 -0.67
C GLU A 42 -6.71 5.68 -0.61
N SER A 43 -6.43 4.38 -0.65
CA SER A 43 -7.47 3.36 -0.56
C SER A 43 -7.99 3.22 0.86
N SER A 44 -9.31 3.05 1.00
CA SER A 44 -9.94 2.65 2.27
C SER A 44 -9.38 1.35 2.87
N ASP A 45 -8.78 0.51 2.03
CA ASP A 45 -8.27 -0.81 2.37
C ASP A 45 -6.77 -0.78 2.69
N PHE A 46 -6.11 0.39 2.61
CA PHE A 46 -4.68 0.55 2.82
C PHE A 46 -4.24 0.02 4.18
N THR A 47 -4.98 0.34 5.24
CA THR A 47 -4.69 -0.12 6.61
C THR A 47 -4.81 -1.64 6.79
N ILE A 48 -5.40 -2.35 5.84
CA ILE A 48 -5.55 -3.82 5.82
C ILE A 48 -4.36 -4.48 5.10
N LEU A 49 -3.40 -3.69 4.61
CA LEU A 49 -2.27 -4.21 3.84
C LEU A 49 -1.39 -5.12 4.69
N GLN A 50 -0.92 -6.23 4.10
CA GLN A 50 0.01 -7.13 4.76
C GLN A 50 1.39 -6.47 4.88
N GLU A 51 2.12 -6.79 5.94
CA GLU A 51 3.44 -6.19 6.23
C GLU A 51 4.42 -6.37 5.05
N ASN A 52 4.48 -7.56 4.44
CA ASN A 52 5.34 -7.81 3.27
C ASN A 52 5.01 -6.90 2.08
N ALA A 53 3.72 -6.61 1.86
CA ALA A 53 3.26 -5.71 0.82
C ALA A 53 3.59 -4.25 1.16
N LEU A 54 3.43 -3.84 2.42
CA LEU A 54 3.82 -2.52 2.88
C LEU A 54 5.33 -2.30 2.71
N VAL A 55 6.16 -3.25 3.14
CA VAL A 55 7.62 -3.21 2.98
C VAL A 55 7.98 -3.12 1.50
N SER A 56 7.38 -3.95 0.64
CA SER A 56 7.62 -3.86 -0.81
C SER A 56 7.17 -2.53 -1.41
N LEU A 57 6.11 -1.92 -0.87
CA LEU A 57 5.58 -0.65 -1.33
C LEU A 57 6.54 0.49 -1.00
N ILE A 58 6.92 0.64 0.27
CA ILE A 58 7.77 1.74 0.76
C ILE A 58 9.24 1.58 0.38
N SER A 59 9.67 0.40 -0.08
CA SER A 59 11.03 0.17 -0.60
C SER A 59 11.25 0.67 -2.04
N GLN A 60 10.21 1.22 -2.69
CA GLN A 60 10.32 1.76 -4.04
C GLN A 60 10.85 3.20 -4.01
N ASP A 61 11.99 3.43 -4.64
CA ASP A 61 12.64 4.75 -4.71
C ASP A 61 11.96 5.73 -5.69
N ASP A 62 11.07 5.22 -6.56
CA ASP A 62 10.48 5.97 -7.68
C ASP A 62 8.98 6.32 -7.50
N LEU A 63 8.44 6.14 -6.29
CA LEU A 63 7.08 6.54 -5.94
C LEU A 63 6.86 8.03 -6.23
N GLN A 64 5.89 8.34 -7.09
CA GLN A 64 5.49 9.73 -7.39
C GLN A 64 4.62 10.34 -6.28
N MET A 65 5.12 10.36 -5.04
CA MET A 65 4.46 10.90 -3.84
C MET A 65 5.51 11.46 -2.87
N GLU A 66 5.16 12.51 -2.13
CA GLU A 66 6.08 13.08 -1.13
C GLU A 66 6.33 12.08 0.02
N GLU A 67 7.60 11.96 0.44
CA GLU A 67 7.99 11.04 1.53
C GLU A 67 7.21 11.30 2.82
N VAL A 68 6.94 12.57 3.16
CA VAL A 68 6.16 12.92 4.35
C VAL A 68 4.73 12.34 4.29
N THR A 69 4.10 12.34 3.12
CA THR A 69 2.77 11.76 2.91
C THR A 69 2.82 10.24 3.04
N ILE A 70 3.86 9.60 2.48
CA ILE A 70 4.09 8.16 2.63
C ILE A 70 4.21 7.79 4.12
N TRP A 71 5.03 8.52 4.89
CA TRP A 71 5.23 8.25 6.31
C TRP A 71 3.96 8.46 7.15
N ASN A 72 3.14 9.45 6.81
CA ASN A 72 1.84 9.64 7.48
C ASN A 72 0.94 8.42 7.30
N HIS A 73 0.84 7.87 6.09
CA HIS A 73 0.09 6.65 5.84
C HIS A 73 0.68 5.44 6.59
N VAL A 74 2.01 5.30 6.65
CA VAL A 74 2.64 4.22 7.43
C VAL A 74 2.25 4.30 8.92
N VAL A 75 2.17 5.49 9.48
CA VAL A 75 1.70 5.69 10.87
C VAL A 75 0.22 5.31 11.01
N GLU A 76 -0.64 5.72 10.07
CA GLU A 76 -2.05 5.33 10.05
C GLU A 76 -2.23 3.80 9.99
N TRP A 77 -1.41 3.13 9.15
CA TRP A 77 -1.38 1.67 9.06
C TRP A 77 -0.97 1.04 10.39
N GLU A 78 0.12 1.51 11.01
CA GLU A 78 0.61 0.93 12.28
C GLU A 78 -0.41 1.07 13.42
N ILE A 79 -1.08 2.22 13.51
CA ILE A 79 -2.16 2.46 14.48
C ILE A 79 -3.33 1.52 14.24
N ALA A 80 -3.72 1.30 12.98
CA ALA A 80 -4.81 0.40 12.63
C ALA A 80 -4.50 -1.07 12.96
N GLN A 81 -3.25 -1.49 12.79
CA GLN A 81 -2.79 -2.85 13.12
C GLN A 81 -2.66 -3.08 14.62
N ASN A 82 -2.45 -2.01 15.40
CA ASN A 82 -2.29 -2.08 16.85
C ASN A 82 -3.33 -1.20 17.57
N PRO A 83 -4.61 -1.62 17.61
CA PRO A 83 -5.71 -0.82 18.17
C PRO A 83 -5.57 -0.55 19.68
N GLY A 84 -4.62 -1.19 20.36
CA GLY A 84 -4.27 -0.92 21.76
C GLY A 84 -3.27 0.22 21.98
N LEU A 85 -2.71 0.79 20.92
CA LEU A 85 -1.82 1.95 21.03
C LEU A 85 -2.65 3.22 21.33
N PRO A 86 -2.16 4.11 22.22
CA PRO A 86 -2.76 5.42 22.38
C PRO A 86 -2.72 6.16 21.05
N SER A 87 -3.87 6.60 20.54
CA SER A 87 -3.96 7.37 19.29
C SER A 87 -3.38 8.79 19.40
N ASP A 88 -2.79 9.15 20.54
CA ASP A 88 -2.38 10.50 20.89
C ASP A 88 -0.85 10.53 21.04
N PHE A 89 -0.12 10.59 19.92
CA PHE A 89 1.28 11.02 19.91
C PHE A 89 1.32 12.55 19.94
N LYS A 90 0.90 13.15 21.06
CA LYS A 90 1.13 14.56 21.32
C LYS A 90 2.64 14.80 21.41
N THR A 91 3.18 15.48 20.41
CA THR A 91 4.50 16.14 20.48
C THR A 91 4.30 17.61 20.76
#